data_AF-A0A2I0DCW3-F1
#
_entry.id   AF-A0A2I0DCW3-F1
#
_cell.length_a   1.000
_cell.length_b   1.000
_cell.length_c   1.000
_cell.angle_alpha   90.00
_cell.angle_beta   90.00
_cell.angle_gamma   90.00
#
_symmetry.space_group_name_H-M   'P 1'
#
loop_
_entity.id
_entity.type
_entity.pdbx_description
1 polymer ?
#
loop_
_entity_poly.entity_id
_entity_poly.type
_entity_poly.pdbx_seq_one_letter_code
_entity_poly.pdbx_strand_id
1 'polypeptide(L)'
;IQMKLSKIKTDKSDSKLICEYAQKVALKLWKGNTKEEMECLQITRALSVYTKQSTMLKNKLHGEAVLGEPSKAVVRSLKRNLTQLKKEIKTLEDKL
;
A
#
# COMPACT_ATOMS: atom_id res chain seq x y z
N ILE A 1 -16.86 10.23 -14.59
CA ILE A 1 -16.73 11.69 -14.36
C ILE A 1 -17.29 12.40 -15.58
N GLN A 2 -18.29 13.28 -15.43
CA GLN A 2 -18.91 14.02 -16.52
C GLN A 2 -18.46 15.48 -16.43
N MET A 3 -17.80 15.99 -17.47
CA MET A 3 -17.35 17.38 -17.48
C MET A 3 -18.50 18.30 -17.90
N LYS A 4 -18.82 19.27 -17.03
CA LYS A 4 -19.88 20.28 -17.23
C LYS A 4 -21.26 19.72 -17.65
N LEU A 5 -21.61 18.51 -17.18
CA LEU A 5 -22.91 17.87 -17.50
C LEU A 5 -23.18 17.68 -19.01
N SER A 6 -22.16 17.75 -19.86
CA SER A 6 -22.29 17.41 -21.29
C SER A 6 -22.37 15.90 -21.48
N LYS A 7 -23.26 15.44 -22.36
CA LYS A 7 -23.33 14.03 -22.78
C LYS A 7 -22.47 13.73 -24.01
N ILE A 8 -21.97 14.77 -24.66
CA ILE A 8 -21.15 14.67 -25.88
C ILE A 8 -19.70 14.39 -25.46
N LYS A 9 -19.15 13.28 -25.95
CA LYS A 9 -17.78 12.81 -25.70
C LYS A 9 -17.09 12.53 -27.02
N THR A 10 -16.69 13.59 -27.70
CA THR A 10 -15.96 13.53 -28.97
C THR A 10 -14.58 14.15 -28.78
N ASP A 11 -13.56 13.68 -29.50
CA ASP A 11 -12.21 14.28 -29.43
C ASP A 11 -12.23 15.80 -29.63
N LYS A 12 -13.14 16.30 -30.48
CA LYS A 12 -13.34 17.73 -30.71
C LYS A 12 -13.91 18.46 -29.49
N SER A 13 -14.89 17.88 -28.79
CA SER A 13 -15.43 18.49 -27.57
C SER A 13 -14.42 18.41 -26.43
N ASP A 14 -13.69 17.31 -26.32
CA ASP A 14 -12.79 17.03 -25.22
C ASP A 14 -11.51 17.88 -25.35
N SER A 15 -10.96 18.04 -26.56
CA SER A 15 -9.85 18.98 -26.83
C SER A 15 -10.22 20.43 -26.51
N LYS A 16 -11.43 20.88 -26.86
CA LYS A 16 -11.91 22.22 -26.51
C LYS A 16 -12.00 22.41 -24.99
N LEU A 17 -12.48 21.39 -24.28
CA LEU A 17 -12.59 21.42 -22.82
C LEU A 17 -11.23 21.45 -22.12
N ILE A 18 -10.25 20.68 -22.60
CA ILE A 18 -8.86 20.72 -22.08
C ILE A 18 -8.27 22.11 -22.28
N CYS A 19 -8.47 22.72 -23.44
CA CYS A 19 -8.01 24.08 -23.73
C CYS A 19 -8.65 25.12 -22.81
N GLU A 20 -9.99 25.09 -22.66
CA GLU A 20 -10.71 25.99 -21.76
C GLU A 20 -10.28 25.83 -20.30
N TYR A 21 -10.00 24.60 -19.86
CA TYR A 21 -9.50 24.33 -18.52
C TYR A 21 -8.09 24.89 -18.32
N ALA A 22 -7.18 24.64 -19.26
CA ALA A 22 -5.81 25.14 -19.22
C ALA A 22 -5.74 26.68 -19.20
N GLN A 23 -6.65 27.37 -19.88
CA GLN A 23 -6.74 28.83 -19.87
C GLN A 23 -7.24 29.39 -18.53
N LYS A 24 -8.11 28.65 -17.82
CA LYS A 24 -8.72 29.09 -16.56
C LYS A 24 -7.89 28.75 -15.34
N VAL A 25 -7.08 27.71 -15.41
CA VAL A 25 -6.30 27.20 -14.28
C VAL A 25 -4.87 27.71 -14.36
N ALA A 26 -4.47 28.48 -13.35
CA ALA A 26 -3.08 28.86 -13.18
C ALA A 26 -2.23 27.61 -12.91
N LEU A 27 -1.18 27.41 -13.70
CA LEU A 27 -0.27 26.29 -13.54
C LEU A 27 0.52 26.46 -12.24
N LYS A 28 0.37 25.50 -11.33
CA LYS A 28 1.23 25.39 -10.14
C LYS A 28 2.38 24.45 -10.46
N LEU A 29 3.61 24.84 -10.12
CA LEU A 29 4.75 23.93 -10.22
C LEU A 29 4.48 22.72 -9.33
N TRP A 30 4.50 21.53 -9.92
CA TRP A 30 4.44 20.30 -9.15
C TRP A 30 5.67 20.23 -8.26
N LYS A 31 5.46 20.18 -6.95
CA LYS A 31 6.51 19.91 -5.98
C LYS A 31 6.38 18.45 -5.59
N GLY A 32 7.48 17.72 -5.69
CA GLY A 32 7.53 16.35 -5.20
C GLY A 32 7.28 16.28 -3.71
N ASN A 33 7.00 15.07 -3.25
CA ASN A 33 6.78 14.80 -1.84
C ASN A 33 7.98 15.28 -1.00
N THR A 34 7.67 15.88 0.14
CA THR A 34 8.65 16.19 1.17
C THR A 34 9.32 14.91 1.68
N LYS A 35 10.48 15.05 2.33
CA LYS A 35 11.20 13.90 2.89
C LYS A 35 10.34 13.13 3.88
N GLU A 36 9.57 13.84 4.70
CA GLU A 36 8.64 13.28 5.68
C GLU A 36 7.51 12.49 4.99
N GLU A 37 6.88 13.06 3.95
CA GLU A 37 5.85 12.35 3.18
C GLU A 37 6.39 11.08 2.50
N MET A 38 7.64 11.12 2.03
CA MET A 38 8.30 9.94 1.45
C MET A 38 8.58 8.87 2.50
N GLU A 39 9.03 9.25 3.70
CA GLU A 39 9.24 8.33 4.82
C GLU A 39 7.93 7.68 5.26
N CYS A 40 6.86 8.46 5.46
CA CYS A 40 5.54 7.92 5.80
C CYS A 40 5.02 6.95 4.73
N LEU A 41 5.23 7.24 3.44
CA LEU A 41 4.89 6.33 2.35
C LEU A 41 5.71 5.04 2.39
N GLN A 42 7.01 5.12 2.70
CA GLN A 42 7.87 3.94 2.82
C GLN A 42 7.43 3.06 4.00
N ILE A 43 7.16 3.66 5.17
CA ILE A 43 6.65 2.96 6.35
C ILE A 43 5.32 2.26 6.02
N THR A 44 4.38 2.98 5.42
CA THR A 44 3.05 2.42 5.06
C THR A 44 3.19 1.23 4.10
N ARG A 45 4.07 1.32 3.11
CA ARG A 45 4.34 0.21 2.17
C ARG A 45 4.96 -0.99 2.89
N ALA A 46 5.91 -0.76 3.80
CA ALA A 46 6.53 -1.82 4.60
C ALA A 46 5.49 -2.52 5.50
N LEU A 47 4.62 -1.76 6.17
CA LEU A 47 3.52 -2.30 6.99
C LEU A 47 2.59 -3.19 6.17
N SER A 48 2.26 -2.80 4.93
CA SER A 48 1.47 -3.64 4.02
C SER A 48 2.13 -4.99 3.73
N VAL A 49 3.44 -4.98 3.47
CA VAL A 49 4.22 -6.20 3.22
C VAL A 49 4.25 -7.09 4.46
N TYR A 50 4.56 -6.52 5.63
CA TYR A 50 4.62 -7.28 6.89
C TYR A 50 3.28 -7.86 7.31
N THR A 51 2.19 -7.15 7.04
CA THR A 51 0.83 -7.66 7.26
C THR A 51 0.56 -8.91 6.42
N LYS A 52 0.94 -8.89 5.13
CA LYS A 52 0.81 -10.06 4.25
C LYS A 52 1.68 -11.23 4.71
N GLN A 53 2.92 -10.96 5.12
CA GLN A 53 3.83 -11.98 5.65
C GLN A 53 3.31 -12.59 6.97
N SER A 54 2.73 -11.79 7.86
CA SER A 54 2.11 -12.25 9.10
C SER A 54 0.96 -13.23 8.81
N THR A 55 0.08 -12.90 7.86
CA THR A 55 -0.99 -13.80 7.42
C THR A 55 -0.45 -15.08 6.79
N MET A 56 0.55 -14.97 5.91
CA MET A 56 1.21 -16.14 5.31
C MET A 56 1.79 -17.10 6.36
N LEU A 57 2.50 -16.57 7.37
CA LEU A 57 3.09 -17.37 8.44
C LEU A 57 2.03 -18.02 9.33
N LYS A 58 0.93 -17.32 9.63
CA LYS A 58 -0.21 -17.89 10.36
C LYS A 58 -0.85 -19.04 9.59
N ASN A 59 -1.06 -18.86 8.28
CA ASN A 59 -1.62 -19.90 7.42
C ASN A 59 -0.68 -21.10 7.33
N LYS A 60 0.64 -20.88 7.22
CA LYS A 60 1.63 -21.95 7.23
C LYS A 60 1.64 -22.71 8.55
N LEU A 61 1.64 -22.00 9.68
CA LEU A 61 1.55 -22.62 11.01
C LEU A 61 0.28 -23.45 11.18
N HIS A 62 -0.86 -22.95 10.67
CA HIS A 62 -2.10 -23.71 10.68
C HIS A 62 -2.00 -24.98 9.81
N GLY A 63 -1.39 -24.88 8.62
CA GLY A 63 -1.15 -26.04 7.76
C GLY A 63 -0.25 -27.11 8.41
N GLU A 64 0.84 -26.71 9.08
CA GLU A 64 1.69 -27.65 9.81
C GLU A 64 0.97 -28.33 10.98
N ALA A 65 0.07 -27.60 11.67
CA ALA A 65 -0.73 -28.15 12.76
C ALA A 65 -1.72 -29.23 12.27
N VAL A 66 -2.33 -29.01 11.10
CA VAL A 66 -3.23 -30.00 10.48
C VAL A 66 -2.47 -31.24 9.99
N LEU A 67 -1.22 -31.06 9.54
CA LEU A 67 -0.35 -32.15 9.05
C LEU A 67 0.37 -32.91 10.17
N GLY A 68 0.15 -32.57 11.45
CA GLY A 68 0.70 -33.30 12.60
C GLY A 68 2.08 -32.86 13.09
N GLU A 69 2.55 -31.66 12.69
CA GLU A 69 3.81 -31.04 13.15
C GLU A 69 5.04 -32.00 13.17
N PRO A 70 5.47 -32.55 12.01
CA PRO A 70 6.56 -33.52 11.97
C PRO A 70 7.90 -32.96 12.46
N SER A 71 8.10 -31.64 12.40
CA SER A 71 9.32 -30.98 12.88
C SER A 71 9.03 -29.80 13.81
N LYS A 72 9.34 -30.00 15.09
CA LYS A 72 9.27 -28.93 16.12
C LYS A 72 10.21 -27.77 15.81
N ALA A 73 11.34 -28.03 15.14
CA ALA A 73 12.29 -26.99 14.74
C ALA A 73 11.67 -26.02 13.72
N VAL A 74 10.93 -26.55 12.75
CA VAL A 74 10.23 -25.75 11.73
C VAL A 74 9.14 -24.90 12.37
N VAL A 75 8.28 -25.50 13.20
CA VAL A 75 7.21 -24.77 13.91
C VAL A 75 7.77 -23.66 14.80
N ARG A 76 8.86 -23.94 15.53
CA ARG A 76 9.54 -22.93 16.37
C ARG A 76 10.15 -21.80 15.54
N SER A 77 10.74 -22.11 14.39
CA SER A 77 11.27 -21.11 13.46
C SER A 77 10.17 -20.19 12.92
N LEU A 78 9.05 -20.75 12.48
CA LEU A 78 7.89 -19.99 11.98
C LEU A 78 7.28 -19.10 13.06
N LYS A 79 7.10 -19.61 14.29
CA LYS A 79 6.62 -18.82 15.44
C LYS A 79 7.56 -17.67 15.79
N ARG A 80 8.89 -17.89 15.73
CA ARG A 80 9.89 -16.84 15.97
C ARG A 80 9.80 -15.74 14.91
N ASN A 81 9.72 -16.10 13.63
CA ASN A 81 9.55 -15.12 12.54
C ASN A 81 8.26 -14.31 12.69
N LEU A 82 7.16 -14.97 13.03
CA LEU A 82 5.88 -14.27 13.27
C LEU A 82 5.99 -13.28 14.44
N THR A 83 6.73 -13.64 15.50
CA THR A 83 6.94 -12.76 16.66
C THR A 83 7.81 -11.56 16.30
N GLN A 84 8.88 -11.78 15.52
CA GLN A 84 9.73 -10.68 15.05
C GLN A 84 8.94 -9.70 14.18
N LEU A 85 8.18 -10.21 13.19
CA LEU A 85 7.38 -9.35 12.32
C LEU A 85 6.38 -8.50 13.09
N LYS A 86 5.74 -9.04 14.14
CA LYS A 86 4.84 -8.25 14.99
C LYS A 86 5.56 -7.11 15.72
N LYS A 87 6.80 -7.32 16.15
CA LYS A 87 7.61 -6.27 16.79
C LYS A 87 8.02 -5.18 15.79
N GLU A 88 8.42 -5.57 14.58
CA GLU A 88 8.77 -4.63 13.52
C GLU A 88 7.56 -3.80 13.09
N ILE A 89 6.39 -4.43 12.92
CA ILE A 89 5.12 -3.73 12.63
C ILE A 89 4.87 -2.67 13.69
N LYS A 90 4.91 -3.03 14.98
CA LYS A 90 4.66 -2.08 16.07
C LYS A 90 5.68 -0.93 16.09
N THR A 91 6.97 -1.25 15.87
CA THR A 91 8.03 -0.24 15.86
C THR A 91 7.87 0.76 14.70
N LEU A 92 7.39 0.28 13.55
CA LEU A 92 7.11 1.12 12.39
C LEU A 92 5.81 1.92 12.55
N GLU A 93 4.80 1.36 13.23
CA GLU A 93 3.56 2.07 13.60
C GLU A 93 3.85 3.18 14.62
N ASP A 94 4.69 2.94 15.62
CA ASP A 94 5.07 3.94 16.63
C ASP A 94 5.89 5.11 16.04
N LYS A 95 6.46 4.93 14.83
CA LYS A 95 7.20 5.97 14.09
C LYS A 95 6.33 6.80 13.14
N LEU A 96 5.14 6.30 12.80
CA LEU A 96 4.20 6.96 11.89
C LEU A 96 3.30 7.95 12.65
#